data_AF-A0A517MU75-F1
#
_entry.id   AF-A0A517MU75-F1
#
_cell.length_a   1.000
_cell.length_b   1.000
_cell.length_c   1.000
_cell.angle_alpha   90.00
_cell.angle_beta   90.00
_cell.angle_gamma   90.00
#
_symmetry.space_group_name_H-M   'P 1'
#
loop_
_entity.id
_entity.type
_entity.pdbx_description
1 polymer ?
#
loop_
_entity_poly.entity_id
_entity_poly.type
_entity_poly.pdbx_seq_one_letter_code
_entity_poly.pdbx_strand_id
1 'polypeptide(L)'
;MLTQDKEKYREVLQVAEKLNRQNPDWVTFFREVLGIEGVVRTAFPTHDALAEFEQSEEFDAIQQILVKLREKRASADADNEPTRVITVRLPKSMHEYLRTEAHDLRTSMNKLCISKLLQVICEDKIPNERSSGTPSRAASPPSSNGSLSGESVSNGLAGGQTTTDMSPFTQPIPQQKQTPPPYKPANPRF
;
A
#
# COMPACT_ATOMS: atom_id res chain seq x y z
N MET A 1 39.14 -8.56 8.71
CA MET A 1 38.04 -8.38 7.74
C MET A 1 37.23 -7.11 8.03
N LEU A 2 37.04 -6.68 9.29
CA LEU A 2 36.33 -5.43 9.65
C LEU A 2 36.75 -4.12 8.93
N THR A 3 37.98 -3.98 8.48
CA THR A 3 38.45 -2.77 7.78
C THR A 3 37.87 -2.67 6.37
N GLN A 4 37.72 -3.80 5.69
CA GLN A 4 37.22 -3.83 4.30
C GLN A 4 35.73 -3.49 4.24
N ASP A 5 34.95 -3.90 5.24
CA ASP A 5 33.53 -3.57 5.32
C ASP A 5 33.31 -2.07 5.55
N LYS A 6 34.10 -1.44 6.44
CA LYS A 6 34.04 0.01 6.66
C LYS A 6 34.43 0.83 5.44
N GLU A 7 35.42 0.39 4.66
CA GLU A 7 35.79 1.08 3.40
C GLU A 7 34.64 1.03 2.39
N LYS A 8 33.97 -0.12 2.30
CA LYS A 8 32.82 -0.32 1.43
C LYS A 8 31.61 0.53 1.85
N TYR A 9 31.38 0.67 3.15
CA TYR A 9 30.30 1.52 3.69
C TYR A 9 30.51 2.98 3.27
N ARG A 10 31.75 3.46 3.41
CA ARG A 10 32.15 4.82 3.00
C ARG A 10 32.06 5.01 1.49
N GLU A 11 32.42 4.01 0.69
CA GLU A 11 32.29 4.06 -0.77
C GLU A 11 30.82 4.26 -1.19
N VAL A 12 29.92 3.47 -0.60
CA VAL A 12 28.48 3.58 -0.84
C VAL A 12 27.95 4.98 -0.45
N LEU A 13 28.35 5.50 0.70
CA LEU A 13 28.01 6.86 1.12
C LEU A 13 28.55 7.91 0.14
N GLN A 14 29.80 7.80 -0.31
CA GLN A 14 30.38 8.74 -1.27
C GLN A 14 29.63 8.75 -2.61
N VAL A 15 29.22 7.58 -3.09
CA VAL A 15 28.41 7.48 -4.31
C VAL A 15 27.05 8.16 -4.10
N ALA A 16 26.40 7.92 -2.96
CA ALA A 16 25.13 8.57 -2.61
C ALA A 16 25.28 10.10 -2.52
N GLU A 17 26.32 10.61 -1.85
CA GLU A 17 26.60 12.05 -1.77
C GLU A 17 26.89 12.66 -3.14
N LYS A 18 27.66 11.98 -3.99
CA LYS A 18 27.94 12.41 -5.36
C LYS A 18 26.66 12.51 -6.19
N LEU A 19 25.75 11.55 -6.03
CA LEU A 19 24.45 11.59 -6.68
C LEU A 19 23.62 12.76 -6.16
N ASN A 20 23.54 12.96 -4.84
CA ASN A 20 22.80 14.08 -4.23
C ASN A 20 23.28 15.46 -4.71
N ARG A 21 24.58 15.64 -4.99
CA ARG A 21 25.13 16.89 -5.56
C ARG A 21 24.58 17.23 -6.95
N GLN A 22 24.11 16.23 -7.69
CA GLN A 22 23.46 16.43 -9.00
C GLN A 22 22.01 16.92 -8.85
N ASN A 23 21.54 17.15 -7.61
CA ASN A 23 20.16 17.52 -7.27
C ASN A 23 19.11 16.60 -7.91
N PRO A 24 19.20 15.27 -7.71
CA PRO A 24 18.22 14.32 -8.20
C PRO A 24 16.88 14.49 -7.48
N ASP A 25 15.83 13.96 -8.09
CA ASP A 25 14.55 13.74 -7.43
C ASP A 25 14.72 12.79 -6.24
N TRP A 26 13.90 12.90 -5.20
CA TRP A 26 13.93 11.94 -4.09
C TRP A 26 13.67 10.50 -4.56
N VAL A 27 12.82 10.34 -5.59
CA VAL A 27 12.48 9.04 -6.16
C VAL A 27 13.65 8.47 -6.96
N THR A 28 14.28 9.29 -7.82
CA THR A 28 15.48 8.90 -8.56
C THR A 28 16.61 8.55 -7.58
N PHE A 29 16.84 9.36 -6.56
CA PHE A 29 17.81 9.04 -5.52
C PHE A 29 17.49 7.71 -4.84
N PHE A 30 16.23 7.49 -4.44
CA PHE A 30 15.80 6.23 -3.83
C PHE A 30 16.08 5.05 -4.75
N ARG A 31 15.68 5.12 -6.03
CA ARG A 31 15.84 4.03 -7.00
C ARG A 31 17.32 3.68 -7.24
N GLU A 32 18.17 4.68 -7.44
CA GLU A 32 19.58 4.47 -7.77
C GLU A 32 20.41 4.06 -6.54
N VAL A 33 20.03 4.46 -5.32
CA VAL A 33 20.81 4.16 -4.11
C VAL A 33 20.23 2.98 -3.34
N LEU A 34 18.94 3.03 -2.99
CA LEU A 34 18.24 2.09 -2.11
C LEU A 34 17.32 1.11 -2.84
N GLY A 35 17.10 1.33 -4.14
CA GLY A 35 16.22 0.51 -4.97
C GLY A 35 16.75 -0.91 -5.17
N ILE A 36 15.95 -1.74 -5.85
CA ILE A 36 16.27 -3.16 -6.11
C ILE A 36 17.62 -3.32 -6.83
N GLU A 37 17.90 -2.42 -7.78
CA GLU A 37 19.16 -2.35 -8.53
C GLU A 37 20.10 -1.25 -8.00
N GLY A 38 19.83 -0.76 -6.79
CA GLY A 38 20.56 0.35 -6.22
C GLY A 38 21.98 -0.03 -5.80
N VAL A 39 22.81 0.99 -5.62
CA VAL A 39 24.21 0.86 -5.19
C VAL A 39 24.32 0.05 -3.89
N VAL A 40 23.40 0.24 -2.93
CA VAL A 40 23.40 -0.48 -1.66
C VAL A 40 23.19 -1.98 -1.85
N ARG A 41 22.20 -2.40 -2.64
CA ARG A 41 21.93 -3.83 -2.90
C ARG A 41 22.99 -4.50 -3.77
N THR A 42 23.61 -3.73 -4.65
CA THR A 42 24.74 -4.22 -5.46
C THR A 42 25.98 -4.42 -4.59
N ALA A 43 26.23 -3.50 -3.64
CA ALA A 43 27.35 -3.59 -2.72
C ALA A 43 27.15 -4.73 -1.70
N PHE A 44 25.94 -4.90 -1.15
CA PHE A 44 25.65 -5.90 -0.11
C PHE A 44 24.63 -6.92 -0.63
N PRO A 45 25.07 -7.93 -1.40
CA PRO A 45 24.17 -8.91 -2.01
C PRO A 45 23.61 -9.92 -1.00
N THR A 46 24.30 -10.13 0.13
CA THR A 46 23.84 -11.00 1.21
C THR A 46 23.03 -10.20 2.23
N HIS A 47 21.97 -10.84 2.74
CA HIS A 47 21.08 -10.23 3.72
C HIS A 47 21.84 -9.78 4.99
N ASP A 48 22.71 -10.65 5.50
CA ASP A 48 23.49 -10.39 6.72
C ASP A 48 24.37 -9.15 6.59
N ALA A 49 25.09 -9.01 5.46
CA ALA A 49 25.94 -7.84 5.21
C ALA A 49 25.12 -6.55 5.01
N LEU A 50 23.92 -6.64 4.44
CA LEU A 50 23.01 -5.51 4.31
C LEU A 50 22.49 -5.08 5.69
N ALA A 51 22.08 -6.02 6.53
CA ALA A 51 21.59 -5.75 7.87
C ALA A 51 22.66 -5.14 8.79
N GLU A 52 23.94 -5.53 8.61
CA GLU A 52 25.06 -4.87 9.28
C GLU A 52 25.26 -3.44 8.77
N PHE A 53 25.20 -3.21 7.46
CA PHE A 53 25.30 -1.87 6.87
C PHE A 53 24.16 -0.96 7.31
N GLU A 54 22.93 -1.47 7.42
CA GLU A 54 21.76 -0.69 7.86
C GLU A 54 21.87 -0.19 9.31
N GLN A 55 22.73 -0.81 10.13
CA GLN A 55 23.04 -0.35 11.49
C GLN A 55 24.19 0.67 11.54
N SER A 56 24.83 0.96 10.41
CA SER A 56 25.97 1.87 10.33
C SER A 56 25.58 3.34 10.29
N GLU A 57 26.52 4.21 10.68
CA GLU A 57 26.36 5.67 10.60
C GLU A 57 26.26 6.16 9.15
N GLU A 58 26.92 5.46 8.22
CA GLU A 58 26.87 5.75 6.79
C GLU A 58 25.45 5.57 6.23
N PHE A 59 24.73 4.55 6.69
CA PHE A 59 23.34 4.35 6.29
C PHE A 59 22.41 5.43 6.85
N ASP A 60 22.61 5.86 8.10
CA ASP A 60 21.86 6.97 8.68
C ASP A 60 22.07 8.27 7.89
N ALA A 61 23.31 8.55 7.46
CA ALA A 61 23.61 9.70 6.61
C ALA A 61 22.87 9.65 5.26
N ILE A 62 22.78 8.47 4.63
CA ILE A 62 22.00 8.27 3.39
C ILE A 62 20.50 8.53 3.64
N GLN A 63 19.95 8.04 4.76
CA GLN A 63 18.56 8.29 5.15
C GLN A 63 18.30 9.79 5.38
N GLN A 64 19.22 10.51 6.02
CA GLN A 64 19.10 11.96 6.21
C GLN A 64 19.10 12.72 4.87
N ILE A 65 19.88 12.28 3.88
CA ILE A 65 19.84 12.84 2.52
C ILE A 65 18.46 12.64 1.90
N LEU A 66 17.91 11.41 1.99
CA LEU A 66 16.57 11.08 1.47
C LEU A 66 15.49 11.96 2.10
N VAL A 67 15.52 12.15 3.43
CA VAL A 67 14.58 13.02 4.15
C VAL A 67 14.66 14.46 3.62
N LYS A 68 15.88 15.01 3.49
CA LYS A 68 16.09 16.37 2.94
C LYS A 68 15.57 16.53 1.51
N LEU A 69 15.78 15.53 0.65
CA LEU A 69 15.25 15.53 -0.72
C LEU A 69 13.71 15.50 -0.73
N ARG A 70 13.09 14.80 0.22
CA ARG A 70 11.65 14.70 0.35
C ARG A 70 11.00 16.00 0.85
N GLU A 71 11.69 16.74 1.71
CA GLU A 71 11.25 18.08 2.16
C GLU A 71 11.28 19.11 1.02
N LYS A 72 12.30 19.06 0.17
CA LYS A 72 12.49 20.02 -0.94
C LYS A 72 11.38 20.01 -1.98
N ARG A 73 10.68 18.88 -2.20
CA ARG A 73 9.75 18.70 -3.33
C ARG A 73 8.31 18.43 -2.92
N ALA A 74 7.78 19.18 -1.98
CA ALA A 74 6.33 19.16 -1.73
C ALA A 74 5.49 19.78 -2.88
N SER A 75 6.11 20.38 -3.92
CA SER A 75 5.37 21.29 -4.83
C SER A 75 5.66 21.21 -6.34
N ALA A 76 6.57 20.38 -6.86
CA ALA A 76 6.88 20.36 -8.30
C ALA A 76 7.00 18.92 -8.81
N ASP A 77 6.38 18.61 -9.95
CA ASP A 77 6.53 17.39 -10.74
C ASP A 77 6.05 16.07 -10.09
N ALA A 78 4.77 15.75 -10.32
CA ALA A 78 4.21 14.42 -10.11
C ALA A 78 4.32 13.52 -11.36
N ASP A 79 5.01 13.97 -12.42
CA ASP A 79 4.90 13.39 -13.77
C ASP A 79 5.96 12.34 -14.15
N ASN A 80 7.00 12.10 -13.34
CA ASN A 80 8.13 11.25 -13.76
C ASN A 80 8.07 9.78 -13.30
N GLU A 81 7.28 9.44 -12.26
CA GLU A 81 7.20 8.04 -11.80
C GLU A 81 5.74 7.57 -11.63
N PRO A 82 5.33 6.46 -12.28
CA PRO A 82 4.00 5.90 -12.11
C PRO A 82 3.73 5.53 -10.64
N THR A 83 2.76 6.20 -10.03
CA THR A 83 2.36 5.90 -8.65
C THR A 83 1.52 4.61 -8.61
N ARG A 84 1.92 3.66 -7.76
CA ARG A 84 1.13 2.45 -7.47
C ARG A 84 0.48 2.55 -6.09
N VAL A 85 -0.73 2.03 -5.96
CA VAL A 85 -1.48 2.03 -4.69
C VAL A 85 -1.33 0.69 -3.99
N ILE A 86 -0.97 0.73 -2.70
CA ILE A 86 -1.01 -0.42 -1.80
C ILE A 86 -2.22 -0.30 -0.87
N THR A 87 -2.95 -1.40 -0.67
CA THR A 87 -4.05 -1.46 0.31
C THR A 87 -3.61 -2.35 1.48
N VAL A 88 -3.53 -1.78 2.69
CA VAL A 88 -3.11 -2.49 3.90
C VAL A 88 -4.30 -2.66 4.84
N ARG A 89 -4.48 -3.85 5.42
CA ARG A 89 -5.48 -4.10 6.47
C ARG A 89 -4.84 -3.83 7.83
N LEU A 90 -5.30 -2.79 8.52
CA LEU A 90 -4.80 -2.41 9.84
C LEU A 90 -5.89 -2.59 10.91
N PRO A 91 -5.55 -3.08 12.13
CA PRO A 91 -6.45 -3.02 13.26
C PRO A 91 -6.92 -1.59 13.56
N LYS A 92 -8.17 -1.42 14.02
CA LYS A 92 -8.75 -0.10 14.30
C LYS A 92 -7.88 0.74 15.24
N SER A 93 -7.39 0.14 16.32
CA SER A 93 -6.53 0.83 17.29
C SER A 93 -5.24 1.37 16.67
N MET A 94 -4.59 0.61 15.80
CA MET A 94 -3.38 1.03 15.09
C MET A 94 -3.66 2.16 14.09
N HIS A 95 -4.78 2.06 13.37
CA HIS A 95 -5.21 3.12 12.45
C HIS A 95 -5.49 4.44 13.19
N GLU A 96 -6.20 4.39 14.31
CA GLU A 96 -6.46 5.59 15.14
C GLU A 96 -5.17 6.17 15.73
N TYR A 97 -4.22 5.33 16.15
CA TYR A 97 -2.90 5.77 16.60
C TYR A 97 -2.16 6.56 15.49
N LEU A 98 -2.09 6.01 14.27
CA LEU A 98 -1.46 6.70 13.13
C LEU A 98 -2.14 8.02 12.78
N ARG A 99 -3.47 8.08 12.92
CA ARG A 99 -4.22 9.33 12.71
C ARG A 99 -3.82 10.39 13.72
N THR A 100 -3.78 10.05 15.01
CA THR A 100 -3.39 10.99 16.08
C THR A 100 -1.94 11.44 15.92
N GLU A 101 -1.02 10.50 15.68
CA GLU A 101 0.40 10.83 15.46
C GLU A 101 0.60 11.77 14.27
N ALA A 102 -0.12 11.54 13.16
CA ALA A 102 -0.06 12.44 12.00
C ALA A 102 -0.58 13.84 12.33
N HIS A 103 -1.65 13.94 13.13
CA HIS A 103 -2.20 15.21 13.59
C HIS A 103 -1.19 15.97 14.47
N ASP A 104 -0.56 15.27 15.43
CA ASP A 104 0.42 15.86 16.34
C ASP A 104 1.65 16.38 15.59
N LEU A 105 2.09 15.64 14.57
CA LEU A 105 3.20 16.02 13.69
C LEU A 105 2.78 16.97 12.56
N ARG A 106 1.53 17.43 12.52
CA ARG A 106 0.96 18.34 11.49
C ARG A 106 1.23 17.86 10.06
N THR A 107 1.12 16.55 9.82
CA THR A 107 1.31 15.92 8.52
C THR A 107 0.08 15.11 8.12
N SER A 108 -0.03 14.73 6.85
CA SER A 108 -1.11 13.83 6.45
C SER A 108 -0.76 12.39 6.84
N MET A 109 -1.79 11.58 7.13
CA MET A 109 -1.61 10.17 7.44
C MET A 109 -0.84 9.44 6.32
N ASN A 110 -1.10 9.77 5.06
CA ASN A 110 -0.35 9.22 3.92
C ASN A 110 1.14 9.63 3.96
N LYS A 111 1.46 10.89 4.24
CA LYS A 111 2.86 11.36 4.35
C LYS A 111 3.59 10.64 5.49
N LEU A 112 2.93 10.47 6.64
CA LEU A 112 3.46 9.74 7.79
C LEU A 112 3.69 8.25 7.44
N CYS A 113 2.69 7.59 6.86
CA CYS A 113 2.80 6.18 6.47
C CYS A 113 3.94 5.95 5.47
N ILE A 114 4.04 6.79 4.43
CA ILE A 114 5.14 6.70 3.47
C ILE A 114 6.49 6.92 4.18
N SER A 115 6.61 7.90 5.10
CA SER A 115 7.85 8.09 5.87
C SER A 115 8.23 6.84 6.66
N LYS A 116 7.25 6.21 7.32
CA LYS A 116 7.48 4.98 8.11
C LYS A 116 7.80 3.77 7.23
N LEU A 117 7.26 3.68 6.01
CA LEU A 117 7.58 2.62 5.04
C LEU A 117 8.97 2.76 4.42
N LEU A 118 9.51 3.99 4.35
CA LEU A 118 10.86 4.25 3.87
C LEU A 118 11.93 3.91 4.92
N GLN A 119 11.55 3.89 6.20
CA GLN A 119 12.42 3.43 7.28
C GLN A 119 12.56 1.92 7.18
N VAL A 120 13.80 1.45 7.13
CA VAL A 120 14.11 0.02 7.12
C VAL A 120 13.60 -0.61 8.41
N ILE A 121 12.84 -1.69 8.26
CA ILE A 121 12.45 -2.55 9.36
C ILE A 121 13.42 -3.74 9.34
N CYS A 122 14.15 -3.97 10.44
CA CYS A 122 14.98 -5.15 10.61
C CYS A 122 14.12 -6.43 10.46
N GLU A 123 14.62 -7.43 9.74
CA GLU A 123 13.88 -8.65 9.37
C GLU A 123 13.31 -9.40 10.59
N ASP A 124 13.97 -9.32 11.76
CA ASP A 124 13.50 -9.92 13.03
C ASP A 124 12.13 -9.38 13.49
N LYS A 125 11.71 -8.23 12.95
CA LYS A 125 10.44 -7.55 13.28
C LYS A 125 9.35 -7.80 12.25
N ILE A 126 9.62 -8.55 11.18
CA ILE A 126 8.60 -9.00 10.23
C ILE A 126 8.10 -10.37 10.71
N PRO A 127 6.83 -10.49 11.16
CA PRO A 127 6.29 -11.79 11.52
C PRO A 127 6.33 -12.72 10.32
N ASN A 128 7.19 -13.74 10.37
CA ASN A 128 7.29 -14.72 9.29
C ASN A 128 6.01 -15.57 9.31
N GLU A 129 5.19 -15.47 8.26
CA GLU A 129 4.01 -16.32 8.11
C GLU A 129 4.46 -17.77 7.96
N ARG A 130 4.53 -18.51 9.07
CA ARG A 130 4.48 -19.97 9.00
C ARG A 130 3.12 -20.34 8.41
N SER A 131 3.14 -20.61 7.10
CA SER A 131 2.17 -21.35 6.31
C SER A 131 1.15 -22.06 7.20
N SER A 132 -0.03 -21.45 7.35
CA SER A 132 -1.18 -22.16 7.87
C SER A 132 -1.55 -23.19 6.80
N GLY A 133 -1.38 -24.46 7.18
CA GLY A 133 -1.32 -25.59 6.26
C GLY A 133 -2.51 -25.66 5.32
N THR A 134 -2.21 -25.89 4.05
CA THR A 134 -3.15 -26.44 3.08
C THR A 134 -3.64 -27.77 3.63
N PRO A 135 -4.92 -27.96 4.00
CA PRO A 135 -5.45 -29.31 4.07
C PRO A 135 -5.47 -29.80 2.63
N SER A 136 -4.60 -30.76 2.34
CA SER A 136 -4.64 -31.57 1.13
C SER A 136 -6.06 -32.09 0.95
N ARG A 137 -6.84 -31.43 0.08
CA ARG A 137 -8.16 -31.89 -0.31
C ARG A 137 -7.91 -33.09 -1.21
N ALA A 138 -8.00 -34.25 -0.56
CA ALA A 138 -7.94 -35.56 -1.17
C ALA A 138 -8.75 -35.62 -2.46
N ALA A 139 -8.12 -36.24 -3.45
CA ALA A 139 -8.64 -36.49 -4.78
C ALA A 139 -10.03 -37.15 -4.76
N SER A 140 -10.89 -36.74 -5.68
CA SER A 140 -11.98 -37.56 -6.19
C SER A 140 -12.10 -37.32 -7.71
N PRO A 141 -12.28 -38.38 -8.52
CA PRO A 141 -12.15 -38.35 -9.99
C PRO A 141 -13.45 -37.89 -10.70
N PRO A 142 -13.45 -37.73 -12.05
CA PRO A 142 -14.48 -36.98 -12.78
C PRO A 142 -15.67 -37.86 -13.22
N SER A 143 -16.82 -37.24 -13.46
CA SER A 143 -17.98 -37.90 -14.12
C SER A 143 -18.73 -36.94 -15.05
N SER A 144 -18.52 -37.20 -16.35
CA SER A 144 -19.45 -37.18 -17.51
C SER A 144 -20.55 -36.13 -17.70
N ASN A 145 -20.43 -35.44 -18.85
CA ASN A 145 -21.42 -34.90 -19.81
C ASN A 145 -22.93 -35.17 -19.59
N GLY A 146 -23.75 -34.17 -19.91
CA GLY A 146 -25.17 -34.35 -20.27
C GLY A 146 -25.95 -33.05 -20.47
N SER A 147 -26.52 -32.87 -21.66
CA SER A 147 -27.15 -31.69 -22.26
C SER A 147 -28.53 -31.24 -21.72
N LEU A 148 -28.81 -29.94 -21.96
CA LEU A 148 -30.02 -29.29 -22.54
C LEU A 148 -31.42 -29.37 -21.86
N SER A 149 -32.16 -28.25 -22.04
CA SER A 149 -33.62 -28.00 -21.93
C SER A 149 -34.19 -27.93 -20.49
N GLY A 150 -35.17 -27.09 -20.13
CA GLY A 150 -36.05 -26.17 -20.85
C GLY A 150 -36.93 -25.42 -19.83
N GLU A 151 -37.78 -24.55 -20.35
CA GLU A 151 -38.72 -23.57 -19.76
C GLU A 151 -39.50 -23.88 -18.46
N SER A 152 -39.88 -22.77 -17.78
CA SER A 152 -41.22 -22.34 -17.27
C SER A 152 -42.23 -23.43 -16.87
N VAL A 153 -43.05 -23.35 -15.80
CA VAL A 153 -44.00 -22.30 -15.40
C VAL A 153 -44.54 -22.60 -13.98
N SER A 154 -44.95 -21.55 -13.27
CA SER A 154 -46.08 -21.44 -12.31
C SER A 154 -46.65 -22.68 -11.59
N ASN A 155 -46.83 -22.56 -10.27
CA ASN A 155 -48.12 -22.87 -9.64
C ASN A 155 -48.30 -22.11 -8.31
N GLY A 156 -49.45 -21.46 -8.16
CA GLY A 156 -49.92 -20.82 -6.93
C GLY A 156 -51.09 -21.57 -6.28
N LEU A 157 -51.66 -20.92 -5.26
CA LEU A 157 -52.87 -21.23 -4.45
C LEU A 157 -52.64 -22.18 -3.25
N ALA A 158 -53.21 -21.99 -2.05
CA ALA A 158 -54.05 -20.95 -1.45
C ALA A 158 -54.28 -21.25 0.07
N GLY A 159 -54.67 -20.21 0.84
CA GLY A 159 -55.42 -20.30 2.11
C GLY A 159 -54.56 -20.31 3.39
N GLY A 160 -54.85 -19.57 4.47
CA GLY A 160 -55.90 -18.62 4.84
C GLY A 160 -55.93 -18.44 6.37
N GLN A 161 -56.06 -17.18 6.84
CA GLN A 161 -56.40 -16.71 8.22
C GLN A 161 -55.42 -17.08 9.36
N THR A 162 -55.07 -16.23 10.34
CA THR A 162 -55.95 -15.58 11.34
C THR A 162 -55.12 -14.54 12.15
N THR A 163 -55.68 -13.34 12.32
CA THR A 163 -55.75 -12.48 13.53
C THR A 163 -54.53 -12.14 14.41
N THR A 164 -54.47 -10.84 14.74
CA THR A 164 -54.16 -10.24 16.07
C THR A 164 -52.77 -9.58 16.26
N ASP A 165 -52.78 -8.25 16.13
CA ASP A 165 -52.28 -7.25 17.10
C ASP A 165 -50.79 -6.85 17.17
N MET A 166 -50.64 -5.57 17.54
CA MET A 166 -49.45 -4.83 18.00
C MET A 166 -48.48 -4.22 16.98
N SER A 167 -48.63 -2.90 16.82
CA SER A 167 -47.57 -1.92 16.50
C SER A 167 -46.37 -2.04 17.46
N PRO A 168 -45.15 -1.62 17.06
CA PRO A 168 -44.79 -0.23 17.31
C PRO A 168 -43.95 0.45 16.21
N PHE A 169 -44.21 1.76 16.06
CA PHE A 169 -43.29 2.84 15.69
C PHE A 169 -42.04 2.47 14.86
N THR A 170 -42.09 2.74 13.56
CA THR A 170 -40.90 3.05 12.74
C THR A 170 -41.16 4.38 12.03
N GLN A 171 -40.36 5.40 12.36
CA GLN A 171 -40.32 6.66 11.63
C GLN A 171 -39.63 6.46 10.27
N PRO A 172 -40.18 6.95 9.15
CA PRO A 172 -39.45 7.04 7.89
C PRO A 172 -38.60 8.32 7.84
N ILE A 173 -37.31 8.16 7.50
CA ILE A 173 -36.40 9.25 7.15
C ILE A 173 -36.90 9.92 5.85
N PRO A 174 -36.97 11.26 5.75
CA PRO A 174 -37.35 11.94 4.51
C PRO A 174 -36.24 11.80 3.45
N GLN A 175 -36.61 11.19 2.33
CA GLN A 175 -35.79 11.00 1.14
C GLN A 175 -35.58 12.36 0.43
N GLN A 176 -34.37 12.90 0.53
CA GLN A 176 -33.99 14.16 -0.10
C GLN A 176 -33.86 13.96 -1.62
N LYS A 177 -34.82 14.50 -2.39
CA LYS A 177 -34.82 14.53 -3.86
C LYS A 177 -33.62 15.34 -4.36
N GLN A 178 -32.61 14.67 -4.92
CA GLN A 178 -31.58 15.31 -5.73
C GLN A 178 -32.06 15.35 -7.19
N THR A 179 -32.36 16.55 -7.68
CA THR A 179 -32.59 16.83 -9.10
C THR A 179 -31.26 16.86 -9.85
N PRO A 180 -31.09 16.15 -10.98
CA PRO A 180 -29.87 16.24 -11.79
C PRO A 180 -29.79 17.59 -12.54
N PRO A 181 -28.60 18.18 -12.69
CA PRO A 181 -28.43 19.40 -13.46
C PRO A 181 -28.58 19.14 -14.98
N PRO A 182 -29.06 20.13 -15.75
CA PRO A 182 -29.43 19.96 -17.16
C PRO A 182 -28.22 19.91 -18.10
N TYR A 183 -28.23 18.91 -18.98
CA TYR A 183 -27.36 18.79 -20.15
C TYR A 183 -27.43 20.04 -21.06
N LYS A 184 -26.29 20.47 -21.58
CA LYS A 184 -26.19 21.19 -22.86
C LYS A 184 -25.01 20.68 -23.70
N PRO A 185 -25.11 20.79 -25.04
CA PRO A 185 -24.57 19.80 -25.98
C PRO A 185 -23.16 20.08 -26.47
N ALA A 186 -22.56 19.01 -27.01
CA ALA A 186 -21.33 19.00 -27.78
C ALA A 186 -21.40 19.93 -29.00
N ASN A 187 -20.27 20.56 -29.34
CA ASN A 187 -20.01 21.06 -30.68
C ASN A 187 -18.66 20.51 -31.18
N PRO A 188 -18.56 20.06 -32.45
CA PRO A 188 -17.34 19.52 -33.01
C PRO A 188 -16.47 20.61 -33.67
N ARG A 189 -15.16 20.39 -33.53
CA ARG A 189 -14.06 20.51 -34.53
C ARG A 189 -14.02 21.71 -35.49
N PHE A 190 -12.93 22.47 -35.40
CA PHE A 190 -11.91 22.55 -36.47
C PHE A 190 -10.53 22.58 -35.82
#